data_AF-A0A7G7CSM6-F1
#
_entry.id   AF-A0A7G7CSM6-F1
#
_cell.length_a   1.000
_cell.length_b   1.000
_cell.length_c   1.000
_cell.angle_alpha   90.00
_cell.angle_beta   90.00
_cell.angle_gamma   90.00
#
_symmetry.space_group_name_H-M   'P 1'
#
loop_
_entity.id
_entity.type
_entity.pdbx_description
1 polymer ?
#
loop_
_entity_poly.entity_id
_entity_poly.type
_entity_poly.pdbx_seq_one_letter_code
_entity_poly.pdbx_strand_id
1 'polypeptide(L)'
;MNPLQSQTTATQLIRYVCPAIRFQTGVALGLPSAARTATEALELGHRILVVGPAQKLQEISAYLSDSSKGLTDINPVALGLGLSTGIFVGHVAVPLHGGGSFNLGAAAGVLLVALVMGGMGRIGSMITALPHSANAVLAELGLLLFLAQAGTNAGSQITAAFTGGQWWKIGLLGMFITHALAVLG
;
A
#
# COMPACT_ATOMS: atom_id res chain seq x y z
N MET A 1 10.73 5.86 -38.12
CA MET A 1 11.84 5.89 -37.14
C MET A 1 11.51 4.91 -36.01
N ASN A 2 12.38 3.93 -35.75
CA ASN A 2 12.11 2.76 -34.90
C ASN A 2 12.83 2.90 -33.53
N PRO A 3 12.12 2.87 -32.39
CA PRO A 3 12.72 3.08 -31.05
C PRO A 3 13.58 1.91 -30.54
N LEU A 4 13.73 0.83 -31.32
CA LEU A 4 14.43 -0.39 -30.93
C LEU A 4 15.96 -0.31 -31.08
N GLN A 5 16.50 0.68 -31.80
CA GLN A 5 17.96 0.82 -31.97
C GLN A 5 18.65 1.61 -30.84
N SER A 6 17.91 2.37 -30.02
CA SER A 6 18.50 3.15 -28.92
C SER A 6 18.82 2.33 -27.67
N GLN A 7 18.21 1.15 -27.51
CA GLN A 7 18.39 0.28 -26.33
C GLN A 7 19.57 -0.69 -26.49
N THR A 8 19.85 -1.14 -27.72
CA THR A 8 20.94 -2.09 -28.00
C THR A 8 22.33 -1.49 -27.72
N THR A 9 22.49 -0.17 -27.91
CA THR A 9 23.77 0.53 -27.69
C THR A 9 24.12 0.60 -26.21
N ALA A 10 23.15 0.80 -25.31
CA ALA A 10 23.39 0.88 -23.87
C ALA A 10 23.82 -0.47 -23.28
N THR A 11 23.18 -1.57 -23.70
CA THR A 11 23.56 -2.93 -23.28
C THR A 11 24.94 -3.35 -23.81
N GLN A 12 25.33 -2.87 -25.00
CA GLN A 12 26.65 -3.10 -25.58
C GLN A 12 27.75 -2.31 -24.87
N LEU A 13 27.51 -1.05 -24.50
CA LEU A 13 28.51 -0.18 -23.87
C LEU A 13 28.84 -0.64 -22.44
N ILE A 14 27.86 -1.16 -21.70
CA ILE A 14 28.05 -1.75 -20.37
C ILE A 14 28.92 -3.02 -20.43
N ARG A 15 28.85 -3.78 -21.53
CA ARG A 15 29.68 -4.98 -21.74
C ARG A 15 31.11 -4.64 -22.17
N TYR A 16 31.33 -3.48 -22.78
CA TYR A 16 32.64 -3.06 -23.30
C TYR A 16 33.55 -2.40 -22.24
N VAL A 17 32.96 -1.71 -21.25
CA VAL A 17 33.73 -0.96 -20.23
C VAL A 17 34.27 -1.86 -19.10
N CYS A 18 33.78 -3.09 -18.95
CA CYS A 18 34.25 -3.96 -17.86
C CYS A 18 34.16 -5.45 -18.19
N PRO A 19 35.26 -6.13 -18.56
CA PRO A 19 35.28 -7.60 -18.67
C PRO A 19 35.24 -8.29 -17.30
N ALA A 20 35.33 -7.52 -16.19
CA ALA A 20 35.44 -8.02 -14.83
C ALA A 20 34.21 -7.73 -13.95
N ILE A 21 33.08 -7.30 -14.51
CA ILE A 21 31.80 -7.35 -13.78
C ILE A 21 31.33 -8.80 -13.76
N ARG A 22 32.01 -9.58 -12.92
CA ARG A 22 31.45 -10.78 -12.33
C ARG A 22 30.40 -10.25 -11.35
N PHE A 23 29.13 -10.39 -11.71
CA PHE A 23 28.02 -10.20 -10.78
C PHE A 23 28.23 -11.17 -9.60
N GLN A 24 29.01 -10.73 -8.61
CA GLN A 24 29.02 -11.32 -7.29
C GLN A 24 27.73 -10.84 -6.64
N THR A 25 26.66 -11.59 -6.93
CA THR A 25 25.45 -11.59 -6.12
C THR A 25 25.83 -12.15 -4.75
N GLY A 26 26.51 -11.34 -3.94
CA GLY A 26 26.75 -11.58 -2.53
C GLY A 26 25.46 -11.32 -1.76
N VAL A 27 24.39 -12.04 -2.11
CA VAL A 27 23.36 -12.35 -1.13
C VAL A 27 24.00 -13.41 -0.25
N ALA A 28 24.42 -13.01 0.95
CA ALA A 28 24.82 -13.90 2.02
C ALA A 28 23.58 -14.62 2.58
N LEU A 29 22.88 -15.36 1.73
CA LEU A 29 21.84 -16.30 2.13
C LEU A 29 22.31 -17.65 1.62
N GLY A 30 22.73 -18.51 2.54
CA GLY A 30 23.26 -19.85 2.26
C GLY A 30 22.23 -20.77 1.61
N LEU A 31 21.93 -20.54 0.33
CA LEU A 31 21.10 -21.40 -0.49
C LEU A 31 21.99 -22.10 -1.52
N PRO A 32 21.83 -23.43 -1.70
CA PRO A 32 22.68 -24.22 -2.57
C PRO A 32 22.52 -23.79 -4.03
N SER A 33 23.69 -23.70 -4.65
CA SER A 33 23.98 -23.47 -6.06
C SER A 33 23.26 -24.44 -6.99
N ALA A 34 22.07 -24.08 -7.48
CA ALA A 34 21.50 -24.61 -8.72
C ALA A 34 20.28 -23.78 -9.14
N ALA A 35 20.24 -23.39 -10.42
CA ALA A 35 19.26 -22.52 -11.09
C ALA A 35 19.51 -21.01 -10.84
N ARG A 36 19.67 -20.16 -11.87
CA ARG A 36 19.04 -20.23 -13.18
C ARG A 36 19.83 -19.34 -14.15
N THR A 37 20.17 -19.90 -15.31
CA THR A 37 20.56 -19.18 -16.52
C THR A 37 19.32 -18.57 -17.18
N ALA A 38 19.56 -17.48 -17.92
CA ALA A 38 18.78 -16.97 -19.05
C ALA A 38 17.62 -15.98 -18.79
N THR A 39 17.89 -14.74 -19.20
CA THR A 39 17.03 -13.94 -20.10
C THR A 39 15.56 -13.71 -19.75
N GLU A 40 15.20 -13.57 -18.47
CA GLU A 40 13.91 -12.97 -18.13
C GLU A 40 14.08 -11.46 -17.96
N ALA A 41 13.17 -10.69 -18.57
CA ALA A 41 13.16 -9.25 -18.49
C ALA A 41 13.13 -8.83 -17.02
N LEU A 42 14.03 -7.93 -16.63
CA LEU A 42 14.00 -7.31 -15.31
C LEU A 42 12.61 -6.69 -15.10
N GLU A 43 11.81 -7.30 -14.24
CA GLU A 43 10.57 -6.68 -13.80
C GLU A 43 10.91 -5.41 -13.01
N LEU A 44 10.18 -4.32 -13.30
CA LEU A 44 10.29 -3.08 -12.56
C LEU A 44 9.98 -3.36 -11.08
N GLY A 45 10.98 -3.17 -10.20
CA GLY A 45 10.84 -3.34 -8.76
C GLY A 45 11.93 -4.19 -8.09
N HIS A 46 12.77 -4.88 -8.86
CA HIS A 46 13.84 -5.70 -8.28
C HIS A 46 14.97 -4.82 -7.72
N ARG A 47 15.24 -4.93 -6.40
CA ARG A 47 16.45 -4.33 -5.81
C ARG A 47 17.67 -5.07 -6.33
N ILE A 48 18.52 -4.35 -7.04
CA ILE A 48 19.80 -4.85 -7.55
C ILE A 48 20.92 -4.33 -6.65
N LEU A 49 21.64 -5.25 -5.99
CA LEU A 49 22.91 -4.96 -5.33
C LEU A 49 24.01 -4.99 -6.39
N VAL A 50 24.63 -3.85 -6.64
CA VAL A 50 25.77 -3.73 -7.56
C VAL A 50 27.05 -3.72 -6.73
N VAL A 51 27.96 -4.66 -6.99
CA VAL A 51 29.29 -4.74 -6.35
C VAL A 51 30.36 -4.45 -7.40
N GLY A 52 31.22 -3.46 -7.18
CA GLY A 52 32.26 -3.04 -8.13
C GLY A 52 33.25 -2.03 -7.55
N PRO A 53 34.24 -1.58 -8.33
CA PRO A 53 35.24 -0.60 -7.89
C PRO A 53 34.59 0.74 -7.49
N ALA A 54 35.02 1.33 -6.37
CA ALA A 54 34.40 2.53 -5.79
C ALA A 54 34.26 3.70 -6.79
N GLN A 55 35.25 3.88 -7.69
CA GLN A 55 35.22 4.95 -8.69
C GLN A 55 34.13 4.75 -9.77
N LYS A 56 33.70 3.51 -10.04
CA LYS A 56 32.65 3.19 -11.03
C LYS A 56 31.27 3.03 -10.39
N LEU A 57 31.21 2.67 -9.11
CA LEU A 57 29.95 2.65 -8.35
C LEU A 57 29.33 4.05 -8.22
N GLN A 58 30.15 5.10 -8.15
CA GLN A 58 29.65 6.47 -8.03
C GLN A 58 29.03 7.00 -9.34
N GLU A 59 29.56 6.56 -10.49
CA GLU A 59 29.01 6.84 -11.83
C GLU A 59 27.71 6.06 -12.06
N ILE A 60 27.68 4.78 -11.66
CA ILE A 60 26.49 3.91 -11.78
C ILE A 60 25.39 4.34 -10.78
N SER A 61 25.74 4.77 -9.57
CA SER A 61 24.75 5.26 -8.62
C SER A 61 24.12 6.57 -9.08
N ALA A 62 24.85 7.48 -9.74
CA ALA A 62 24.25 8.69 -10.31
C ALA A 62 23.24 8.41 -11.44
N TYR A 63 23.43 7.33 -12.20
CA TYR A 63 22.47 6.89 -13.24
C TYR A 63 21.28 6.08 -12.68
N LEU A 64 21.43 5.43 -11.52
CA LEU A 64 20.38 4.61 -10.87
C LEU A 64 19.67 5.34 -9.71
N SER A 65 20.25 6.43 -9.22
CA SER A 65 19.75 7.23 -8.11
C SER A 65 18.94 8.39 -8.66
N ASP A 66 17.68 8.12 -8.97
CA ASP A 66 16.69 9.17 -8.85
C ASP A 66 15.36 8.61 -8.36
N SER A 67 14.60 9.45 -7.67
CA SER A 67 13.26 9.21 -7.10
C SER A 67 13.18 8.67 -5.67
N SER A 68 13.75 9.41 -4.73
CA SER A 68 13.25 9.49 -3.34
C SER A 68 12.15 10.54 -3.17
N LYS A 69 11.45 10.95 -4.24
CA LYS A 69 10.32 11.90 -4.21
C LYS A 69 9.00 11.22 -3.86
N GLY A 70 9.01 10.31 -2.88
CA GLY A 70 7.87 9.42 -2.60
C GLY A 70 6.59 10.12 -2.14
N LEU A 71 6.68 11.35 -1.62
CA LEU A 71 5.51 12.11 -1.14
C LEU A 71 5.09 13.24 -2.09
N THR A 72 6.04 13.87 -2.80
CA THR A 72 5.76 14.98 -3.73
C THR A 72 5.09 14.52 -5.03
N ASP A 73 5.32 13.26 -5.43
CA ASP A 73 4.68 12.67 -6.62
C ASP A 73 3.28 12.11 -6.33
N ILE A 74 2.86 12.08 -5.05
CA ILE A 74 1.47 11.75 -4.71
C ILE A 74 0.61 12.94 -5.10
N ASN A 75 -0.50 12.68 -5.79
CA ASN A 75 -1.52 13.69 -5.99
C ASN A 75 -2.55 13.65 -4.84
N PRO A 76 -2.38 14.47 -3.77
CA PRO A 76 -3.35 14.52 -2.66
C PRO A 76 -4.74 14.95 -3.13
N VAL A 77 -4.83 15.71 -4.23
CA VAL A 77 -6.11 16.11 -4.82
C VAL A 77 -6.86 14.90 -5.36
N ALA A 78 -6.18 13.98 -6.04
CA ALA A 78 -6.80 12.76 -6.54
C ALA A 78 -7.31 11.86 -5.40
N LEU A 79 -6.51 11.72 -4.33
CA LEU A 79 -6.90 10.98 -3.14
C LEU A 79 -8.12 11.61 -2.45
N GLY A 80 -8.11 12.94 -2.28
CA GLY A 80 -9.23 13.68 -1.71
C GLY A 80 -10.50 13.59 -2.55
N LEU A 81 -10.37 13.68 -3.88
CA LEU A 81 -11.51 13.53 -4.81
C LEU A 81 -12.08 12.11 -4.77
N GLY A 82 -11.24 11.08 -4.72
CA GLY A 82 -11.69 9.70 -4.57
C GLY A 82 -12.46 9.48 -3.26
N LEU A 83 -11.93 10.00 -2.15
CA LEU A 83 -12.57 9.93 -0.84
C LEU A 83 -13.92 10.70 -0.83
N SER A 84 -13.92 11.95 -1.30
CA SER A 84 -15.13 12.79 -1.34
C SER A 84 -16.22 12.19 -2.23
N THR A 85 -15.84 11.71 -3.42
CA THR A 85 -16.77 11.06 -4.36
C THR A 85 -17.29 9.75 -3.77
N GLY A 86 -16.42 8.99 -3.10
CA GLY A 86 -16.79 7.78 -2.38
C GLY A 86 -17.82 8.00 -1.28
N ILE A 87 -17.62 9.03 -0.44
CA ILE A 87 -18.58 9.39 0.62
C ILE A 87 -19.91 9.82 -0.01
N PHE A 88 -19.86 10.62 -1.08
CA PHE A 88 -21.07 11.07 -1.78
C PHE A 88 -21.87 9.89 -2.35
N VAL A 89 -21.20 8.93 -3.00
CA VAL A 89 -21.82 7.71 -3.54
C VAL A 89 -22.33 6.80 -2.41
N GLY A 90 -21.61 6.69 -1.29
CA GLY A 90 -22.01 5.85 -0.16
C GLY A 90 -23.28 6.32 0.56
N HIS A 91 -23.62 7.60 0.41
CA HIS A 91 -24.83 8.19 0.98
C HIS A 91 -26.07 8.06 0.07
N VAL A 92 -25.91 7.47 -1.13
CA VAL A 92 -27.02 7.15 -2.01
C VAL A 92 -27.82 6.01 -1.38
N ALA A 93 -29.04 6.34 -0.94
CA ALA A 93 -29.98 5.39 -0.38
C ALA A 93 -30.55 4.50 -1.49
N VAL A 94 -30.29 3.19 -1.42
CA VAL A 94 -30.96 2.21 -2.31
C VAL A 94 -32.29 1.85 -1.66
N PRO A 95 -33.43 2.14 -2.31
CA PRO A 95 -34.74 1.77 -1.78
C PRO A 95 -34.90 0.25 -1.85
N LEU A 96 -35.11 -0.38 -0.71
CA LEU A 96 -35.51 -1.79 -0.66
C LEU A 96 -37.00 -1.90 -0.95
N HIS A 97 -37.38 -2.97 -1.66
CA HIS A 97 -38.75 -3.31 -2.07
C HIS A 97 -39.75 -3.53 -0.90
N GLY A 98 -39.31 -3.36 0.35
CA GLY A 98 -40.10 -3.46 1.58
C GLY A 98 -40.28 -2.13 2.33
N GLY A 99 -40.03 -0.97 1.69
CA GLY A 99 -40.27 0.35 2.28
C GLY A 99 -39.15 0.91 3.17
N GLY A 100 -38.01 0.22 3.27
CA GLY A 100 -36.81 0.72 3.96
C GLY A 100 -35.80 1.33 3.00
N SER A 101 -35.13 2.41 3.42
CA SER A 101 -33.97 2.97 2.73
C SER A 101 -32.69 2.38 3.30
N PHE A 102 -31.92 1.62 2.51
CA PHE A 102 -30.60 1.14 2.93
C PHE A 102 -29.52 2.04 2.35
N ASN A 103 -28.76 2.68 3.23
CA ASN A 103 -27.57 3.42 2.86
C ASN A 103 -26.39 2.46 2.91
N LEU A 104 -25.58 2.42 1.83
CA LEU A 104 -24.32 1.68 1.80
C LEU A 104 -23.36 2.16 2.91
N GLY A 105 -23.46 3.43 3.27
CA GLY A 105 -22.60 4.07 4.25
C GLY A 105 -21.31 4.59 3.61
N ALA A 106 -20.68 5.56 4.28
CA ALA A 106 -19.49 6.24 3.79
C ALA A 106 -18.33 5.25 3.51
N ALA A 107 -18.15 4.24 4.37
CA ALA A 107 -17.10 3.24 4.19
C ALA A 107 -17.27 2.40 2.92
N ALA A 108 -18.48 1.89 2.67
CA ALA A 108 -18.75 1.08 1.48
C ALA A 108 -18.67 1.90 0.19
N GLY A 109 -19.14 3.16 0.21
CA GLY A 109 -19.04 4.07 -0.92
C GLY A 109 -17.59 4.41 -1.28
N VAL A 110 -16.75 4.71 -0.29
CA VAL A 110 -15.31 4.94 -0.50
C VAL A 110 -14.62 3.71 -1.03
N LEU A 111 -14.92 2.52 -0.52
CA LEU A 111 -14.35 1.26 -1.01
C LEU A 111 -14.72 1.01 -2.48
N LEU A 112 -15.99 1.22 -2.85
CA LEU A 112 -16.47 1.02 -4.21
C LEU A 112 -15.79 1.98 -5.19
N VAL A 113 -15.73 3.27 -4.85
CA VAL A 113 -15.05 4.28 -5.68
C VAL A 113 -13.55 4.04 -5.75
N ALA A 114 -12.90 3.65 -4.64
CA ALA A 114 -11.49 3.32 -4.61
C ALA A 114 -11.16 2.09 -5.47
N LEU A 115 -12.02 1.07 -5.45
CA LEU A 115 -11.86 -0.12 -6.29
C LEU A 115 -12.01 0.21 -7.77
N VAL A 116 -13.00 1.03 -8.13
CA VAL A 116 -13.24 1.49 -9.50
C VAL A 116 -12.08 2.37 -9.99
N MET A 117 -11.64 3.35 -9.19
CA MET A 117 -10.48 4.20 -9.53
C MET A 117 -9.16 3.41 -9.59
N GLY A 118 -8.95 2.45 -8.69
CA GLY A 118 -7.77 1.59 -8.67
C GLY A 118 -7.72 0.63 -9.87
N GLY A 119 -8.88 0.08 -10.27
CA GLY A 119 -9.01 -0.81 -11.42
C GLY A 119 -8.84 -0.10 -12.77
N MET A 120 -9.23 1.18 -12.89
CA MET A 120 -9.03 1.95 -14.12
C MET A 120 -7.56 2.25 -14.41
N GLY A 121 -6.65 2.08 -13.44
CA GLY A 121 -5.20 2.10 -13.61
C GLY A 121 -4.60 3.48 -13.91
N ARG A 122 -5.26 4.32 -14.70
CA ARG A 122 -4.83 5.68 -15.07
C ARG A 122 -6.01 6.57 -15.41
N ILE A 123 -6.35 7.48 -14.49
CA ILE A 123 -7.33 8.55 -14.76
C ILE A 123 -6.56 9.76 -15.29
N GLY A 124 -6.40 9.82 -16.61
CA GLY A 124 -5.71 10.94 -17.29
C GLY A 124 -4.19 11.01 -17.05
N SER A 125 -3.68 12.19 -16.68
CA SER A 125 -2.25 12.49 -16.37
C SER A 125 -1.87 12.21 -14.91
N MET A 126 -2.82 11.77 -14.08
CA MET A 126 -2.55 11.46 -12.67
C MET A 126 -2.09 10.01 -12.57
N ILE A 127 -0.87 9.80 -12.07
CA ILE A 127 -0.35 8.48 -11.75
C ILE A 127 -1.11 7.99 -10.52
N THR A 128 -2.04 7.06 -10.73
CA THR A 128 -2.80 6.36 -9.68
C THR A 128 -1.97 5.29 -8.96
N ALA A 129 -0.75 5.03 -9.42
CA ALA A 129 0.20 4.15 -8.75
C ALA A 129 0.89 4.91 -7.61
N LEU A 130 0.55 4.57 -6.37
CA LEU A 130 1.26 5.09 -5.21
C LEU A 130 2.65 4.43 -5.08
N PRO A 131 3.73 5.21 -4.89
CA PRO A 131 5.02 4.63 -4.55
C PRO A 131 4.92 3.88 -3.21
N HIS A 132 5.75 2.84 -3.03
CA HIS A 132 5.64 1.93 -1.89
C HIS A 132 5.73 2.63 -0.52
N SER A 133 6.57 3.67 -0.41
CA SER A 133 6.71 4.47 0.81
C SER A 133 5.45 5.27 1.15
N ALA A 134 4.73 5.79 0.15
CA ALA A 134 3.48 6.50 0.33
C ALA A 134 2.37 5.59 0.82
N ASN A 135 2.25 4.40 0.22
CA ASN A 135 1.21 3.44 0.58
C ASN A 135 1.35 2.98 2.04
N ALA A 136 2.58 2.73 2.50
CA ALA A 136 2.85 2.37 3.89
C ALA A 136 2.37 3.46 4.86
N VAL A 137 2.72 4.72 4.61
CA VAL A 137 2.30 5.86 5.45
C VAL A 137 0.78 6.03 5.43
N LEU A 138 0.13 5.93 4.27
CA LEU A 138 -1.33 6.06 4.18
C LEU A 138 -2.07 4.93 4.89
N ALA A 139 -1.57 3.70 4.81
CA ALA A 139 -2.15 2.56 5.54
C ALA A 139 -2.03 2.75 7.05
N GLU A 140 -0.87 3.22 7.53
CA GLU A 140 -0.66 3.52 8.94
C GLU A 140 -1.56 4.66 9.42
N LEU A 141 -1.65 5.76 8.66
CA LEU A 141 -2.58 6.85 8.96
C LEU A 141 -4.04 6.39 8.98
N GLY A 142 -4.46 5.54 8.03
CA GLY A 142 -5.81 4.99 7.99
C GLY A 142 -6.13 4.14 9.22
N LEU A 143 -5.20 3.28 9.64
CA LEU A 143 -5.34 2.48 10.86
C LEU A 143 -5.40 3.36 12.11
N LEU A 144 -4.55 4.39 12.21
CA LEU A 144 -4.56 5.33 13.34
C LEU A 144 -5.89 6.10 13.42
N LEU A 145 -6.40 6.58 12.30
CA LEU A 145 -7.70 7.27 12.24
C LEU A 145 -8.86 6.33 12.60
N PHE A 146 -8.82 5.08 12.13
CA PHE A 146 -9.80 4.07 12.49
C PHE A 146 -9.79 3.77 13.99
N LEU A 147 -8.61 3.54 14.58
CA LEU A 147 -8.46 3.28 16.01
C LEU A 147 -8.87 4.49 16.85
N ALA A 148 -8.55 5.71 16.41
CA ALA A 148 -8.99 6.93 17.08
C ALA A 148 -10.53 7.01 17.10
N GLN A 149 -11.19 6.79 15.97
CA GLN A 149 -12.64 6.87 15.87
C GLN A 149 -13.34 5.75 16.66
N ALA A 150 -12.88 4.50 16.54
CA ALA A 150 -13.42 3.36 17.27
C ALA A 150 -13.21 3.52 18.78
N GLY A 151 -12.01 3.96 19.19
CA GLY A 151 -11.66 4.23 20.58
C GLY A 151 -12.49 5.36 21.18
N THR A 152 -12.69 6.47 20.45
CA THR A 152 -13.54 7.58 20.91
C THR A 152 -15.00 7.14 21.06
N ASN A 153 -15.56 6.37 20.13
CA ASN A 153 -16.93 5.88 20.26
C ASN A 153 -17.10 4.90 21.42
N ALA A 154 -16.18 3.95 21.58
CA ALA A 154 -16.22 3.00 22.70
C ALA A 154 -16.05 3.73 24.04
N GLY A 155 -15.10 4.67 24.11
CA GLY A 155 -14.84 5.49 25.30
C GLY A 155 -16.02 6.38 25.70
N SER A 156 -16.74 6.95 24.71
CA SER A 156 -17.92 7.79 24.98
C SER A 156 -19.04 7.05 25.71
N GLN A 157 -19.14 5.73 25.52
CA GLN A 157 -20.16 4.90 26.18
C GLN A 157 -19.80 4.55 27.62
N ILE A 158 -18.53 4.71 28.03
CA ILE A 158 -18.07 4.42 29.39
C ILE A 158 -18.72 5.36 30.40
N THR A 159 -18.78 6.67 30.10
CA THR A 159 -19.40 7.66 30.99
C THR A 159 -20.90 7.41 31.17
N ALA A 160 -21.59 7.02 30.10
CA ALA A 160 -22.99 6.60 30.14
C ALA A 160 -23.19 5.31 30.97
N ALA A 161 -22.27 4.34 30.85
CA ALA A 161 -22.32 3.10 31.61
C ALA A 161 -22.11 3.30 33.12
N PHE A 162 -21.23 4.21 33.52
CA PHE A 162 -20.99 4.55 34.93
C PHE A 162 -22.15 5.34 35.54
N THR A 163 -22.73 6.28 34.81
CA THR A 163 -23.87 7.09 35.30
C THR A 163 -25.19 6.31 35.31
N GLY A 164 -25.38 5.39 34.38
CA GLY A 164 -26.58 4.54 34.28
C GLY A 164 -26.59 3.33 35.22
N GLY A 165 -25.57 3.13 36.07
CA GLY A 165 -25.48 1.98 36.98
C GLY A 165 -25.32 0.61 36.28
N GLN A 166 -25.03 0.61 34.98
CA GLN A 166 -24.99 -0.59 34.13
C GLN A 166 -23.62 -1.28 34.11
N TRP A 167 -22.62 -0.66 34.74
CA TRP A 167 -21.24 -1.15 34.87
C TRP A 167 -21.10 -2.63 35.30
N TRP A 168 -21.92 -3.10 36.25
CA TRP A 168 -21.84 -4.47 36.73
C TRP A 168 -22.26 -5.51 35.67
N LYS A 169 -23.27 -5.18 34.84
CA LYS A 169 -23.72 -6.05 33.74
C LYS A 169 -22.63 -6.17 32.68
N ILE A 170 -21.95 -5.06 32.39
CA ILE A 170 -20.86 -5.01 31.41
C ILE A 170 -19.65 -5.80 31.92
N GLY A 171 -19.32 -5.68 33.22
CA GLY A 171 -18.28 -6.47 33.86
C GLY A 171 -18.54 -7.98 33.83
N LEU A 172 -19.76 -8.41 34.16
CA LEU A 172 -20.13 -9.83 34.09
C LEU A 172 -20.12 -10.37 32.66
N LEU A 173 -20.59 -9.60 31.69
CA LEU A 173 -20.54 -9.99 30.28
C LEU A 173 -19.09 -10.20 29.81
N GLY A 174 -18.18 -9.30 30.20
CA GLY A 174 -16.76 -9.43 29.89
C GLY A 174 -16.11 -10.64 30.55
N MET A 175 -16.46 -10.92 31.82
CA MET A 175 -15.99 -12.10 32.54
C MET A 175 -16.48 -13.39 31.90
N PHE A 176 -17.75 -13.43 31.51
CA PHE A 176 -18.36 -14.58 30.83
C PHE A 176 -17.71 -14.84 29.48
N ILE A 177 -17.49 -13.80 28.67
CA ILE A 177 -16.83 -13.93 27.36
C ILE A 177 -15.39 -14.44 27.53
N THR A 178 -14.63 -13.90 28.49
CA THR A 178 -13.26 -14.36 28.77
C THR A 178 -13.23 -15.82 29.21
N HIS A 179 -14.15 -16.20 30.10
CA HIS A 179 -14.24 -17.58 30.57
C HIS A 179 -14.66 -18.55 29.47
N ALA A 180 -15.62 -18.16 28.64
CA ALA A 180 -16.07 -18.96 27.50
C ALA A 180 -14.95 -19.17 26.46
N LEU A 181 -14.20 -18.12 26.12
CA LEU A 181 -13.04 -18.21 25.24
C LEU A 181 -11.95 -19.11 25.80
N ALA A 182 -11.67 -19.01 27.11
CA ALA A 182 -10.64 -19.82 27.78
C ALA A 182 -11.02 -21.30 27.92
N VAL A 183 -12.31 -21.65 27.89
CA VAL A 183 -12.79 -23.04 27.96
C VAL A 183 -12.91 -23.67 26.56
N LEU A 184 -13.16 -22.86 25.53
CA LEU A 184 -13.35 -23.33 24.15
C LEU A 184 -12.03 -23.46 23.36
N GLY A 185 -10.99 -22.72 23.73
CA GLY A 185 -9.65 -22.78 23.13
C GLY A 185 -8.73 -23.76 23.83
#